data_AF-A0A849T762-F1
#
_entry.id   AF-A0A849T762-F1
#
_cell.length_a   1.000
_cell.length_b   1.000
_cell.length_c   1.000
_cell.angle_alpha   90.00
_cell.angle_beta   90.00
_cell.angle_gamma   90.00
#
_symmetry.space_group_name_H-M   'P 1'
#
loop_
_entity.id
_entity.type
_entity.pdbx_description
1 polymer ?
#
loop_
_entity_poly.entity_id
_entity_poly.type
_entity_poly.pdbx_seq_one_letter_code
_entity_poly.pdbx_strand_id
1 'polypeptide(L)' 'MNKKKANNEYKSLCELLNKEASLVKENYYIDPKTGEKISTTYYLQHLRKCCKMGCRHCPFGFKKR' A
#
# COMPACT_ATOMS: atom_id res chain seq x y z
N MET A 1 23.51 13.00 -3.74
CA MET A 1 22.03 12.81 -3.63
C MET A 1 21.70 12.06 -2.35
N ASN A 2 20.81 12.58 -1.51
CA ASN A 2 20.51 12.03 -0.18
C ASN A 2 19.49 10.88 -0.28
N LYS A 3 19.93 9.63 -0.06
CA LYS A 3 19.09 8.41 -0.15
C LYS A 3 17.83 8.46 0.74
N LYS A 4 17.87 9.21 1.86
CA LYS A 4 16.71 9.37 2.76
C LYS A 4 15.56 10.15 2.10
N LYS A 5 15.87 11.15 1.28
CA LYS A 5 14.85 11.98 0.61
C LYS A 5 14.07 11.17 -0.42
N ALA A 6 14.78 10.44 -1.27
CA ALA A 6 14.18 9.57 -2.29
C ALA A 6 13.29 8.47 -1.69
N ASN A 7 13.69 7.89 -0.55
CA ASN A 7 12.87 6.89 0.15
C ASN A 7 11.57 7.49 0.71
N ASN A 8 11.61 8.74 1.17
CA ASN A 8 10.41 9.41 1.68
C ASN A 8 9.44 9.76 0.55
N GLU A 9 9.94 10.26 -0.58
CA GLU A 9 9.15 10.56 -1.77
C GLU A 9 8.45 9.31 -2.32
N TYR A 10 9.17 8.19 -2.42
CA TYR A 10 8.60 6.91 -2.85
C TYR A 10 7.50 6.39 -1.92
N LYS A 11 7.69 6.55 -0.59
CA LYS A 11 6.68 6.17 0.39
C LYS A 11 5.41 7.03 0.23
N SER A 12 5.55 8.35 0.11
CA SER A 12 4.43 9.26 -0.13
C SER A 12 3.69 8.95 -1.43
N LEU A 13 4.41 8.57 -2.49
CA LEU A 13 3.78 8.14 -3.75
C LEU A 13 2.94 6.87 -3.57
N CYS A 14 3.45 5.86 -2.85
CA CYS A 14 2.68 4.65 -2.56
C CYS A 14 1.42 4.94 -1.72
N GLU A 15 1.49 5.90 -0.80
CA GLU A 15 0.34 6.34 0.00
C GLU A 15 -0.70 7.05 -0.87
N LEU A 16 -0.28 7.92 -1.79
CA LEU A 16 -1.15 8.60 -2.74
C LEU A 16 -1.87 7.61 -3.66
N LEU A 17 -1.13 6.69 -4.30
CA LEU A 17 -1.70 5.68 -5.20
C LEU A 17 -2.69 4.77 -4.47
N ASN A 18 -2.38 4.36 -3.24
CA ASN A 18 -3.31 3.60 -2.42
C ASN A 18 -4.60 4.38 -2.12
N LYS A 19 -4.48 5.69 -1.82
CA LYS A 19 -5.63 6.55 -1.55
C LYS A 19 -6.50 6.69 -2.79
N GLU A 20 -5.91 7.02 -3.94
CA GLU A 20 -6.63 7.17 -5.21
C GLU A 20 -7.34 5.87 -5.60
N ALA A 21 -6.63 4.75 -5.61
CA ALA A 21 -7.21 3.44 -5.92
C ALA A 21 -8.31 3.04 -4.91
N SER A 22 -8.13 3.33 -3.62
CA SER A 22 -9.17 3.07 -2.61
C SER A 22 -10.43 3.93 -2.82
N LEU A 23 -10.28 5.19 -3.26
CA LEU A 23 -11.41 6.08 -3.53
C LEU A 23 -12.28 5.58 -4.70
N VAL A 24 -11.64 5.02 -5.73
CA VAL A 24 -12.34 4.42 -6.88
C VAL A 24 -12.70 2.94 -6.68
N LYS A 25 -12.54 2.40 -5.46
CA LYS A 25 -12.85 1.00 -5.09
C LYS A 25 -12.04 -0.06 -5.84
N GLU A 26 -10.85 0.30 -6.30
CA GLU A 26 -9.92 -0.65 -6.92
C GLU A 26 -9.29 -1.55 -5.88
N ASN A 27 -9.07 -2.82 -6.26
CA ASN A 27 -8.54 -3.82 -5.32
C ASN A 27 -7.02 -3.72 -5.13
N TYR A 28 -6.33 -3.18 -6.13
CA TYR A 28 -4.87 -3.07 -6.14
C TYR A 28 -4.43 -1.85 -6.97
N TYR A 29 -3.22 -1.38 -6.71
CA TYR A 29 -2.48 -0.48 -7.62
C TYR A 29 -1.15 -1.14 -8.00
N ILE A 30 -0.50 -0.63 -9.06
CA ILE A 30 0.82 -1.11 -9.48
C ILE A 30 1.90 -0.28 -8.80
N ASP A 31 2.82 -0.94 -8.10
CA ASP A 31 3.98 -0.28 -7.50
C ASP A 31 4.87 0.32 -8.61
N PRO A 32 5.09 1.65 -8.63
CA PRO A 32 5.82 2.30 -9.72
C PRO A 32 7.31 1.94 -9.75
N LYS A 33 7.83 1.35 -8.67
CA LYS A 33 9.25 0.95 -8.57
C LYS A 33 9.44 -0.53 -8.85
N THR A 34 8.56 -1.39 -8.36
CA THR A 34 8.70 -2.86 -8.49
C THR A 34 7.83 -3.49 -9.57
N GLY A 35 6.78 -2.81 -10.03
CA GLY A 35 5.78 -3.34 -10.97
C GLY A 35 4.79 -4.33 -10.33
N GLU A 36 4.84 -4.52 -9.01
CA GLU A 36 3.99 -5.48 -8.30
C GLU A 36 2.58 -4.93 -8.03
N LYS A 37 1.60 -5.83 -7.94
CA LYS A 37 0.25 -5.49 -7.49
C LYS A 37 0.22 -5.35 -5.97
N ILE A 38 -0.06 -4.15 -5.48
CA ILE A 38 -0.21 -3.87 -4.06
C ILE A 38 -1.68 -3.70 -3.72
N SER A 39 -2.19 -4.56 -2.83
CA SER A 39 -3.57 -4.48 -2.34
C SER A 39 -3.86 -3.13 -1.68
N THR A 40 -4.99 -2.53 -2.05
CA THR A 40 -5.46 -1.27 -1.48
C THR A 40 -6.00 -1.46 -0.07
N THR A 41 -6.04 -0.37 0.71
CA THR A 41 -6.72 -0.36 2.01
C THR A 41 -8.20 -0.71 1.85
N TYR A 42 -8.86 -0.24 0.79
CA TYR A 42 -10.24 -0.62 0.46
C TYR A 42 -10.40 -2.15 0.42
N TYR A 43 -9.65 -2.85 -0.42
CA TYR A 43 -9.74 -4.31 -0.52
C TYR A 43 -9.46 -5.02 0.80
N LEU A 44 -8.42 -4.60 1.52
CA LEU A 44 -8.03 -5.23 2.78
C LEU A 44 -9.08 -5.04 3.88
N GLN A 45 -9.79 -3.91 3.91
CA GLN A 45 -10.92 -3.69 4.82
C GLN A 45 -12.10 -4.62 4.48
N HIS A 46 -12.35 -4.87 3.19
CA HIS A 46 -13.43 -5.76 2.74
C HIS A 46 -13.23 -7.22 3.17
N LEU A 47 -11.98 -7.64 3.42
CA LEU A 47 -11.70 -8.97 3.97
C LEU A 47 -12.23 -9.16 5.41
N ARG A 48 -12.55 -8.07 6.12
CA ARG A 48 -13.04 -8.03 7.52
C ARG A 48 -12.15 -8.72 8.57
N LYS A 49 -11.00 -9.28 8.18
CA LYS A 49 -10.02 -9.92 9.05
C LYS A 49 -8.60 -9.70 8.53
N CYS A 50 -7.63 -9.66 9.45
CA CYS A 50 -6.21 -9.58 9.10
C CYS A 50 -5.71 -10.93 8.56
N CYS A 51 -5.16 -10.94 7.34
CA CYS A 51 -4.56 -12.13 6.73
C CYS A 51 -3.13 -12.43 7.22
N LYS A 52 -2.51 -11.53 7.99
CA LYS A 52 -1.12 -11.64 8.49
C LYS A 52 -0.05 -11.84 7.40
N MET A 53 -0.32 -11.43 6.16
CA MET A 53 0.62 -11.56 5.03
C MET A 53 1.67 -10.44 4.95
N GLY A 54 1.59 -9.41 5.81
CA GLY A 54 2.53 -8.28 5.78
C GLY A 54 2.26 -7.28 4.65
N CYS A 55 0.98 -7.01 4.35
CA CYS A 55 0.61 -6.04 3.33
C CYS A 55 1.08 -4.61 3.68
N ARG A 56 1.41 -3.84 2.63
CA ARG A 56 1.97 -2.48 2.76
C ARG A 56 1.03 -1.51 3.48
N HIS A 57 -0.27 -1.62 3.19
CA HIS A 57 -1.31 -0.70 3.70
C HIS A 57 -2.29 -1.41 4.65
N CYS A 58 -1.77 -2.27 5.54
CA CYS A 58 -2.60 -3.07 6.45
C CYS A 58 -3.53 -2.18 7.31
N PRO A 59 -4.86 -2.26 7.14
CA PRO A 59 -5.80 -1.48 7.96
C PRO A 59 -5.83 -1.95 9.43
N PHE A 60 -5.35 -3.17 9.70
CA PHE A 60 -5.29 -3.76 11.04
C PHE A 60 -3.94 -3.55 11.73
N GLY A 61 -3.02 -2.77 11.14
CA GLY A 61 -1.73 -2.43 11.74
C GLY A 61 -0.70 -3.57 11.80
N PHE A 62 -0.98 -4.73 11.20
CA PHE A 62 -0.03 -5.85 11.19
C PHE A 62 1.19 -5.53 10.34
N LYS A 63 2.39 -5.72 10.91
CA LYS A 63 3.68 -5.62 10.22
C LYS A 63 4.43 -6.93 10.41
N LYS A 64 4.88 -7.53 9.31
CA LYS A 64 5.73 -8.73 9.36
C LYS A 64 7.09 -8.33 9.96
N ARG A 65 7.56 -9.09 10.96
CA ARG A 65 8.88 -8.91 11.57
C ARG A 65 9.98 -9.35 10.63
#